data_AF-A0AAF0QWV9-F1
#
_entry.id   AF-A0AAF0QWV9-F1
#
_cell.length_a   1.000
_cell.length_b   1.000
_cell.length_c   1.000
_cell.angle_alpha   90.00
_cell.angle_beta   90.00
_cell.angle_gamma   90.00
#
_symmetry.space_group_name_H-M   'P 1'
#
loop_
_entity.id
_entity.type
_entity.pdbx_description
1 polymer ?
#
loop_
_entity_poly.entity_id
_entity_poly.type
_entity_poly.pdbx_seq_one_letter_code
_entity_poly.pdbx_strand_id
1 'polypeptide(L)'
;MECHQLVDKITSRIKYTYAKQLSYTGKLQVILAVLFSIHSFWGSVFILPQSVVKEVDKKCREYLWGGNEEKRKVPLVSWEKICYPKKQGGLNIKGCGKWNVASVGKLLWQLVMRKESIWVKWEHGIYIKTDTVWIHKAPVDSSWYWRKINSLKNMMQQWYTQGQLSRPGSTPKS
;
A
#
# COMPACT_ATOMS: atom_id res chain seq x y z
N MET A 1 4.58 -17.11 -2.55
CA MET A 1 3.97 -17.67 -3.78
C MET A 1 2.76 -16.85 -4.26
N GLU A 2 1.95 -16.27 -3.37
CA GLU A 2 0.73 -15.49 -3.70
C GLU A 2 0.92 -14.20 -4.53
N CYS A 3 2.10 -13.58 -4.50
CA CYS A 3 2.29 -12.26 -5.11
C CYS A 3 2.44 -12.26 -6.63
N HIS A 4 2.86 -13.39 -7.22
CA HIS A 4 3.00 -13.51 -8.68
C HIS A 4 1.63 -13.50 -9.36
N GLN A 5 0.66 -14.22 -8.80
CA GLN A 5 -0.73 -14.22 -9.28
C GLN A 5 -1.38 -12.84 -9.22
N LEU A 6 -0.98 -12.01 -8.25
CA LEU A 6 -1.41 -10.61 -8.19
C LEU A 6 -0.90 -9.84 -9.41
N VAL A 7 0.41 -9.90 -9.66
CA VAL A 7 1.02 -9.23 -10.82
C VAL A 7 0.43 -9.76 -12.14
N ASP A 8 0.17 -11.06 -12.24
CA ASP A 8 -0.46 -11.68 -13.42
C ASP A 8 -1.90 -11.23 -13.61
N LYS A 9 -2.71 -11.13 -12.55
CA LYS A 9 -4.08 -10.59 -12.61
C LYS A 9 -4.08 -9.11 -13.00
N ILE A 10 -3.13 -8.35 -12.49
CA ILE A 10 -2.95 -6.93 -12.83
C ILE A 10 -2.57 -6.79 -14.30
N THR A 11 -1.57 -7.56 -14.74
CA THR A 11 -1.11 -7.59 -16.13
C THR A 11 -2.22 -8.06 -17.07
N SER A 12 -3.04 -9.03 -16.63
CA SER A 12 -4.20 -9.53 -17.37
C SER A 12 -5.32 -8.50 -17.48
N ARG A 13 -5.55 -7.68 -16.45
CA ARG A 13 -6.53 -6.57 -16.48
C ARG A 13 -6.01 -5.37 -17.27
N ILE A 14 -4.71 -5.15 -17.27
CA ILE A 14 -4.02 -4.11 -18.03
C ILE A 14 -3.80 -4.56 -19.50
N LYS A 15 -4.30 -5.74 -19.90
CA LYS A 15 -4.05 -6.37 -21.21
C LYS A 15 -4.00 -5.36 -22.35
N TYR A 16 -2.86 -5.43 -23.03
CA TYR A 16 -2.31 -4.60 -24.09
C TYR A 16 -3.31 -4.08 -25.15
N THR A 17 -4.43 -4.76 -25.35
CA THR A 17 -5.46 -4.47 -26.36
C THR A 17 -6.09 -3.07 -26.22
N TYR A 18 -6.37 -2.59 -24.99
CA TYR A 18 -6.97 -1.25 -24.80
C TYR A 18 -5.94 -0.12 -24.79
N ALA A 19 -4.65 -0.43 -24.59
CA ALA A 19 -3.57 0.55 -24.53
C ALA A 19 -3.38 1.29 -25.86
N LYS A 20 -3.70 0.66 -27.00
CA LYS A 20 -3.55 1.25 -28.33
C LYS A 20 -4.73 2.13 -28.75
N GLN A 21 -5.92 1.97 -28.14
CA GLN A 21 -7.14 2.66 -28.56
C GLN A 21 -7.61 3.78 -27.62
N LEU A 22 -7.08 3.84 -26.40
CA LEU A 22 -7.50 4.83 -25.41
C LEU A 22 -6.68 6.13 -25.46
N SER A 23 -7.37 7.25 -25.27
CA SER A 23 -6.74 8.54 -25.01
C SER A 23 -5.92 8.50 -23.72
N TYR A 24 -5.01 9.47 -23.54
CA TYR A 24 -4.18 9.57 -22.35
C TYR A 24 -5.01 9.55 -21.04
N THR A 25 -6.10 10.30 -21.02
CA THR A 25 -7.06 10.34 -19.89
C THR A 25 -7.73 8.99 -19.68
N GLY A 26 -8.09 8.27 -20.75
CA GLY A 26 -8.65 6.92 -20.67
C GLY A 26 -7.66 5.93 -20.06
N LYS A 27 -6.39 5.98 -20.46
CA LYS A 27 -5.32 5.17 -19.87
C LYS A 27 -5.13 5.45 -18.38
N LEU A 28 -5.15 6.73 -17.99
CA LEU A 28 -5.06 7.12 -16.59
C LEU A 28 -6.23 6.55 -15.77
N GLN A 29 -7.45 6.63 -16.28
CA GLN A 29 -8.63 6.12 -15.58
C GLN A 29 -8.58 4.60 -15.37
N VAL A 30 -8.10 3.85 -16.37
CA VAL A 30 -7.87 2.41 -16.25
C VAL A 30 -6.84 2.10 -15.16
N ILE A 31 -5.72 2.83 -15.12
CA ILE A 31 -4.71 2.67 -14.06
C ILE A 31 -5.32 2.93 -12.68
N LEU A 32 -6.06 4.03 -12.53
CA LEU A 32 -6.69 4.37 -11.25
C LEU A 32 -7.67 3.28 -10.80
N ALA A 33 -8.49 2.75 -11.71
CA ALA A 33 -9.44 1.67 -11.41
C ALA A 33 -8.74 0.36 -11.02
N VAL A 34 -7.69 -0.03 -11.75
CA VAL A 34 -6.91 -1.24 -11.45
C VAL A 34 -6.21 -1.11 -10.10
N LEU A 35 -5.50 0.00 -9.87
CA LEU A 35 -4.87 0.29 -8.58
C LEU A 35 -5.88 0.26 -7.44
N PHE A 36 -7.02 0.93 -7.59
CA PHE A 36 -8.07 0.91 -6.58
C PHE A 36 -8.57 -0.52 -6.27
N SER A 37 -8.77 -1.35 -7.30
CA SER A 37 -9.20 -2.74 -7.10
C SER A 37 -8.16 -3.59 -6.36
N ILE A 38 -6.88 -3.40 -6.67
CA ILE A 38 -5.77 -4.08 -5.97
C ILE A 38 -5.76 -3.64 -4.51
N HIS A 39 -5.85 -2.34 -4.26
CA HIS A 39 -5.83 -1.80 -2.91
C HIS A 39 -7.02 -2.26 -2.08
N SER A 40 -8.22 -2.20 -2.64
CA SER A 40 -9.45 -2.57 -1.92
C SER A 40 -9.43 -4.05 -1.52
N PHE A 41 -9.04 -4.93 -2.45
CA PHE A 41 -9.00 -6.36 -2.18
C PHE A 41 -7.78 -6.75 -1.32
N TRP A 42 -6.57 -6.53 -1.82
CA TRP A 42 -5.34 -7.02 -1.18
C TRP A 42 -4.93 -6.19 0.03
N GLY A 43 -5.12 -4.87 -0.01
CA GLY A 43 -4.75 -3.97 1.09
C GLY A 43 -5.60 -4.14 2.34
N SER A 44 -6.68 -4.94 2.28
CA SER A 44 -7.51 -5.29 3.44
C SER A 44 -7.08 -6.59 4.12
N VAL A 45 -6.36 -7.47 3.42
CA VAL A 45 -6.03 -8.83 3.88
C VAL A 45 -4.52 -9.05 4.01
N PHE A 46 -3.70 -8.36 3.21
CA PHE A 46 -2.27 -8.64 3.11
C PHE A 46 -1.40 -7.39 3.13
N ILE A 47 -0.19 -7.56 3.68
CA ILE A 47 0.90 -6.60 3.53
C ILE A 47 1.61 -6.91 2.21
N LEU A 48 1.56 -5.98 1.26
CA LEU A 48 2.19 -6.18 -0.04
C LEU A 48 3.71 -6.00 0.06
N PRO A 49 4.52 -6.96 -0.41
CA PRO A 49 5.96 -6.77 -0.48
C PRO A 49 6.32 -5.59 -1.38
N GLN A 50 7.40 -4.88 -1.03
CA GLN A 50 7.84 -3.71 -1.82
C GLN A 50 8.23 -4.07 -3.26
N SER A 51 8.71 -5.30 -3.51
CA SER A 51 9.01 -5.79 -4.85
C SER A 51 7.77 -5.79 -5.74
N VAL A 52 6.65 -6.29 -5.22
CA VAL A 52 5.36 -6.37 -5.92
C VAL A 52 4.82 -4.99 -6.21
N VAL A 53 4.87 -4.11 -5.22
CA VAL A 53 4.50 -2.69 -5.36
C VAL A 53 5.29 -2.03 -6.49
N LYS A 54 6.63 -2.22 -6.51
CA LYS A 54 7.50 -1.66 -7.55
C LYS A 54 7.20 -2.26 -8.94
N GLU A 55 6.88 -3.53 -9.00
CA GLU A 55 6.54 -4.21 -10.24
C GLU A 55 5.20 -3.73 -10.81
N VAL A 56 4.20 -3.53 -9.97
CA VAL A 56 2.92 -2.91 -10.35
C VAL A 56 3.12 -1.48 -10.84
N ASP A 57 3.90 -0.67 -10.11
CA ASP A 57 4.25 0.69 -10.53
C ASP A 57 4.98 0.70 -11.89
N LYS A 58 5.86 -0.27 -12.15
CA LYS A 58 6.54 -0.44 -13.44
C LYS A 58 5.54 -0.74 -14.56
N LYS A 59 4.62 -1.69 -14.37
CA LYS A 59 3.59 -2.05 -15.36
C LYS A 59 2.64 -0.89 -15.64
N CYS A 60 2.20 -0.16 -14.61
CA CYS A 60 1.35 1.03 -14.79
C CYS A 60 2.08 2.15 -15.54
N ARG A 61 3.39 2.33 -15.29
CA ARG A 61 4.22 3.30 -16.02
C ARG A 61 4.39 2.92 -17.49
N GLU A 62 4.66 1.64 -17.75
CA GLU A 62 4.74 1.09 -19.11
C GLU A 62 3.41 1.26 -19.86
N TYR A 63 2.27 1.09 -19.20
CA TYR A 63 0.95 1.29 -19.82
C TYR A 63 0.62 2.78 -20.07
N LEU A 64 0.96 3.67 -19.14
CA LEU A 64 0.68 5.11 -19.27
C LEU A 64 1.52 5.74 -20.38
N TRP A 65 2.81 5.40 -20.43
CA TRP A 65 3.78 5.99 -21.35
C TRP A 65 4.06 5.15 -22.59
N GLY A 66 3.65 3.88 -22.61
CA GLY A 66 3.83 2.96 -23.72
C GLY A 66 3.13 3.42 -24.98
N GLY A 67 3.94 3.83 -25.96
CA GLY A 67 3.61 3.86 -27.38
C GLY A 67 3.86 2.50 -28.04
N ASN A 68 3.50 2.38 -29.33
CA ASN A 68 3.66 1.17 -30.15
C ASN A 68 5.01 0.46 -29.96
N GLU A 69 5.02 -0.86 -30.17
CA GLU A 69 6.17 -1.79 -30.07
C GLU A 69 7.50 -1.27 -30.66
N GLU A 70 7.47 -0.32 -31.60
CA GLU A 70 8.67 0.25 -32.23
C GLU A 70 9.30 1.46 -31.52
N LYS A 71 8.61 2.16 -30.60
CA LYS A 71 9.18 3.37 -29.95
C LYS A 71 8.79 3.45 -28.46
N ARG A 72 9.71 3.03 -27.58
CA ARG A 72 9.67 3.36 -26.15
C ARG A 72 9.68 4.90 -26.00
N LYS A 73 8.54 5.49 -25.62
CA LYS A 73 8.52 6.90 -25.21
C LYS A 73 9.15 7.01 -23.82
N VAL A 74 10.16 7.88 -23.71
CA VAL A 74 10.78 8.21 -22.43
C VAL A 74 9.74 8.91 -21.54
N PRO A 75 9.55 8.50 -20.28
CA PRO A 75 8.66 9.19 -19.34
C PRO A 75 9.08 10.65 -19.19
N LEU A 76 8.21 11.60 -19.54
CA LEU A 76 8.48 13.04 -19.39
C LEU A 76 8.38 13.50 -17.92
N VAL A 77 7.72 12.72 -17.07
CA VAL A 77 7.49 13.04 -15.66
C VAL A 77 7.81 11.81 -14.81
N SER A 78 8.55 12.01 -13.72
CA SER A 78 8.85 10.96 -12.73
C SER A 78 7.55 10.40 -12.14
N TRP A 79 7.48 9.07 -11.98
CA TRP A 79 6.29 8.40 -11.42
C TRP A 79 5.88 8.94 -10.05
N GLU A 80 6.84 9.32 -9.22
CA GLU A 80 6.57 9.92 -7.91
C GLU A 80 5.82 11.25 -8.01
N LYS A 81 6.20 12.10 -8.98
CA LYS A 81 5.48 13.36 -9.26
C LYS A 81 4.04 13.13 -9.73
N ILE A 82 3.85 12.09 -10.54
CA ILE A 82 2.51 11.69 -11.01
C ILE A 82 1.64 11.22 -9.84
N CYS A 83 2.26 10.70 -8.78
CA CYS A 83 1.54 10.20 -7.62
C CYS A 83 1.00 11.29 -6.68
N TYR A 84 1.34 12.56 -6.89
CA TYR A 84 0.79 13.65 -6.09
C TYR A 84 -0.70 13.91 -6.39
N PRO A 85 -1.44 14.51 -5.43
CA PRO A 85 -2.79 15.00 -5.69
C PRO A 85 -2.81 15.99 -6.87
N LYS A 86 -3.96 16.07 -7.57
CA LYS A 86 -4.15 17.06 -8.67
C LYS A 86 -3.85 18.49 -8.24
N LYS A 87 -4.15 18.84 -6.99
CA LYS A 87 -3.84 20.16 -6.38
C LYS A 87 -2.34 20.49 -6.33
N GLN A 88 -1.48 19.46 -6.38
CA GLN A 88 -0.02 19.58 -6.36
C GLN A 88 0.62 19.24 -7.72
N GLY A 89 -0.16 19.26 -8.81
CA GLY A 89 0.34 18.99 -10.16
C GLY A 89 0.53 17.52 -10.51
N GLY A 90 0.08 16.58 -9.66
CA GLY A 90 0.08 15.15 -9.95
C GLY A 90 -1.23 14.64 -10.56
N LEU A 91 -1.31 13.34 -10.85
CA LEU A 91 -2.49 12.70 -11.45
C LEU A 91 -3.35 11.93 -10.43
N ASN A 92 -3.11 12.13 -9.13
CA ASN A 92 -3.82 11.46 -8.04
C ASN A 92 -3.68 9.93 -8.03
N ILE A 93 -2.62 9.43 -8.68
CA ILE A 93 -2.21 8.04 -8.55
C ILE A 93 -1.66 7.88 -7.15
N LYS A 94 -2.40 7.31 -6.22
CA LYS A 94 -1.87 7.16 -4.87
C LYS A 94 -0.71 6.14 -4.92
N GLY A 95 0.53 6.60 -4.70
CA GLY A 95 1.72 5.77 -4.85
C GLY A 95 1.66 4.51 -3.98
N CYS A 96 1.92 3.36 -4.58
CA CYS A 96 1.77 2.04 -3.95
C CYS A 96 2.57 1.90 -2.64
N GLY A 97 3.69 2.62 -2.48
CA GLY A 97 4.49 2.64 -1.25
C GLY A 97 3.77 3.27 -0.05
N LYS A 98 3.11 4.43 -0.24
CA LYS A 98 2.36 5.11 0.83
C LYS A 98 1.12 4.31 1.23
N TRP A 99 0.50 3.62 0.27
CA TRP A 99 -0.59 2.71 0.56
C TRP A 99 -0.19 1.53 1.41
N ASN A 100 0.97 0.94 1.15
CA ASN A 100 1.41 -0.22 1.92
C ASN A 100 1.57 0.16 3.40
N VAL A 101 2.12 1.33 3.67
CA VAL A 101 2.19 1.91 5.02
C VAL A 101 0.78 2.08 5.62
N ALA A 102 -0.15 2.66 4.87
CA ALA A 102 -1.53 2.85 5.35
C ALA A 102 -2.27 1.52 5.62
N SER A 103 -2.09 0.50 4.78
CA SER A 103 -2.65 -0.84 4.95
C SER A 103 -2.10 -1.53 6.19
N VAL A 104 -0.78 -1.49 6.40
CA VAL A 104 -0.16 -2.04 7.62
C VAL A 104 -0.63 -1.25 8.85
N GLY A 105 -0.81 0.07 8.74
CA GLY A 105 -1.36 0.91 9.81
C GLY A 105 -2.81 0.54 10.16
N LYS A 106 -3.65 0.25 9.17
CA LYS A 106 -5.02 -0.26 9.36
C LYS A 106 -5.02 -1.61 10.11
N LEU A 107 -4.10 -2.50 9.77
CA LEU A 107 -3.94 -3.80 10.46
C LEU A 107 -3.49 -3.59 11.91
N LEU A 108 -2.50 -2.72 12.14
CA LEU A 108 -2.07 -2.36 13.50
C LEU A 108 -3.24 -1.77 14.30
N TRP A 109 -4.05 -0.91 13.70
CA TRP A 109 -5.24 -0.36 14.35
C TRP A 109 -6.25 -1.44 14.73
N GLN A 110 -6.48 -2.43 13.87
CA GLN A 110 -7.37 -3.56 14.19
C GLN A 110 -6.85 -4.41 15.36
N LEU A 111 -5.53 -4.57 15.49
CA LEU A 111 -4.91 -5.23 16.63
C LEU A 111 -5.09 -4.44 17.93
N VAL A 112 -4.89 -3.12 17.88
CA VAL A 112 -5.05 -2.23 19.04
C VAL A 112 -6.51 -2.17 19.51
N MET A 113 -7.46 -2.08 18.57
CA MET A 113 -8.90 -2.05 18.85
C MET A 113 -9.48 -3.43 19.20
N ARG A 114 -8.66 -4.49 19.25
CA ARG A 114 -9.08 -5.88 19.50
C ARG A 114 -10.31 -6.28 18.69
N LYS A 115 -10.30 -5.97 17.39
CA LYS A 115 -11.43 -6.31 16.51
C LYS A 115 -11.68 -7.81 16.56
N GLU A 116 -12.95 -8.23 16.55
CA GLU A 116 -13.37 -9.63 16.53
C GLU A 116 -13.08 -10.31 15.18
N SER A 117 -11.82 -10.41 14.81
CA SER A 117 -11.36 -11.13 13.63
C SER A 117 -10.47 -12.29 14.05
N ILE A 118 -10.59 -13.43 13.36
CA ILE A 118 -9.85 -14.66 13.67
C ILE A 118 -8.35 -14.40 13.71
N TRP A 119 -7.82 -13.64 12.73
CA TRP A 119 -6.40 -13.32 12.69
C TRP A 119 -5.97 -12.44 13.88
N VAL A 120 -6.81 -11.47 14.31
CA VAL A 120 -6.52 -10.63 15.48
C VAL A 120 -6.50 -11.49 16.75
N LYS A 121 -7.49 -12.39 16.92
CA LYS A 121 -7.55 -13.31 18.06
C LYS A 121 -6.32 -14.24 18.09
N TRP A 122 -5.89 -14.74 16.93
CA TRP A 122 -4.69 -15.56 16.80
C TRP A 122 -3.40 -14.81 17.15
N GLU A 123 -3.20 -13.60 16.60
CA GLU A 123 -2.03 -12.77 16.90
C GLU A 123 -1.96 -12.40 18.39
N HIS A 124 -3.11 -12.10 19.02
CA HIS A 124 -3.19 -11.87 20.46
C HIS A 124 -2.89 -13.15 21.27
N GLY A 125 -3.36 -14.31 20.84
CA GLY A 125 -3.11 -15.58 21.55
C GLY A 125 -1.66 -16.08 21.46
N ILE A 126 -1.01 -15.89 20.31
CA ILE A 126 0.34 -16.40 20.05
C ILE A 126 1.43 -15.40 20.50
N TYR A 127 1.35 -14.15 20.05
CA TYR A 127 2.44 -13.19 20.22
C TYR A 127 2.22 -12.26 21.43
N ILE A 128 1.08 -11.59 21.49
CA ILE A 128 0.86 -10.52 22.48
C ILE A 128 0.57 -11.10 23.87
N LYS A 129 -0.20 -12.19 23.95
CA LYS A 129 -0.68 -12.84 25.18
C LYS A 129 -1.33 -11.83 26.12
N THR A 130 -0.59 -11.37 27.13
CA THR A 130 -1.03 -10.40 28.16
C THR A 130 -0.50 -8.98 27.94
N ASP A 131 0.43 -8.78 27.01
CA ASP A 131 1.07 -7.47 26.80
C ASP A 131 0.15 -6.46 26.11
N THR A 132 0.51 -5.18 26.23
CA THR A 132 -0.06 -4.14 25.36
C THR A 132 0.68 -4.14 24.03
N VAL A 133 -0.05 -4.06 22.91
CA VAL A 133 0.48 -4.06 21.52
C VAL A 133 1.68 -3.11 21.35
N TRP A 134 1.63 -1.95 22.01
CA TRP A 134 2.65 -0.89 21.94
C TRP A 134 3.95 -1.22 22.68
N ILE A 135 3.90 -2.04 23.73
CA ILE A 135 5.04 -2.37 24.59
C ILE A 135 5.72 -3.65 24.10
N HIS A 136 4.94 -4.59 23.56
CA HIS A 136 5.42 -5.88 23.09
C HIS A 136 6.55 -5.75 22.06
N LYS A 137 7.65 -6.50 22.21
CA LYS A 137 8.73 -6.58 21.21
C LYS A 137 8.60 -7.90 20.44
N ALA A 138 8.63 -7.82 19.12
CA ALA A 138 8.56 -9.01 18.28
C ALA A 138 9.75 -9.96 18.55
N PRO A 139 9.51 -11.24 18.85
CA PRO A 139 10.55 -12.27 18.90
C PRO A 139 11.30 -12.39 17.56
N VAL A 140 12.58 -12.80 17.59
CA VAL A 140 13.43 -12.90 16.38
C VAL A 140 12.94 -13.99 15.42
N ASP A 141 12.35 -15.05 15.96
CA ASP A 141 11.75 -16.20 15.27
C ASP A 141 10.33 -15.93 14.75
N SER A 142 9.78 -14.72 14.99
CA SER A 142 8.43 -14.38 14.58
C SER A 142 8.25 -14.29 13.05
N SER A 143 7.00 -14.50 12.62
CA SER A 143 6.65 -14.46 11.20
C SER A 143 7.10 -13.14 10.55
N TRP A 144 7.47 -13.21 9.26
CA TRP A 144 7.82 -12.01 8.49
C TRP A 144 6.72 -10.94 8.56
N TYR A 145 5.46 -11.38 8.57
CA TYR A 145 4.28 -10.53 8.67
C TYR A 145 4.25 -9.76 10.00
N TRP A 146 4.44 -10.45 11.13
CA TRP A 146 4.49 -9.84 12.46
C TRP A 146 5.65 -8.86 12.62
N ARG A 147 6.83 -9.22 12.10
CA ARG A 147 8.00 -8.32 12.07
C ARG A 147 7.71 -7.05 11.28
N LYS A 148 6.97 -7.16 10.17
CA LYS A 148 6.62 -6.00 9.34
C LYS A 148 5.63 -5.07 10.04
N ILE A 149 4.64 -5.62 10.75
CA ILE A 149 3.72 -4.85 11.60
C ILE A 149 4.48 -4.13 12.72
N ASN A 150 5.39 -4.82 13.41
CA ASN A 150 6.19 -4.23 14.49
C ASN A 150 7.17 -3.16 13.98
N SER A 151 7.76 -3.36 12.81
CA SER A 151 8.59 -2.33 12.16
C SER A 151 7.78 -1.06 11.89
N LEU A 152 6.54 -1.16 11.40
CA LEU A 152 5.70 0.01 11.24
C LEU A 152 5.27 0.61 12.58
N LYS A 153 4.96 -0.22 13.59
CA LYS A 153 4.64 0.25 14.93
C LYS A 153 5.75 1.14 15.49
N ASN A 154 7.00 0.71 15.39
CA ASN A 154 8.15 1.49 15.84
C ASN A 154 8.28 2.81 15.06
N MET A 155 8.06 2.77 13.75
CA MET A 155 8.06 3.97 12.90
C MET A 155 6.93 4.94 13.27
N MET A 156 5.73 4.45 13.58
CA MET A 156 4.61 5.27 14.03
C MET A 156 4.83 5.84 15.43
N GLN A 157 5.46 5.08 16.34
CA GLN A 157 5.88 5.58 17.65
C GLN A 157 6.89 6.73 17.49
N GLN A 158 7.86 6.59 16.58
CA GLN A 158 8.80 7.67 16.26
C GLN A 158 8.07 8.90 15.71
N TRP A 159 7.11 8.74 14.79
CA TRP A 159 6.30 9.86 14.29
C TRP A 159 5.47 10.54 15.38
N TYR A 160 4.97 9.77 16.35
CA TYR A 160 4.23 10.31 17.49
C TYR A 160 5.14 11.10 18.42
N THR A 161 6.32 10.57 18.76
CA THR A 161 7.32 11.27 19.59
C THR A 161 7.89 12.51 18.90
N GLN A 162 7.98 12.51 17.58
CA GLN A 162 8.43 13.65 16.76
C GLN A 162 7.32 14.68 16.48
N GLY A 163 6.10 14.50 17.00
CA GLY A 163 5.01 15.47 16.88
C GLY A 163 4.36 15.58 15.50
N GLN A 164 4.50 14.58 14.62
CA GLN A 164 3.94 14.61 13.26
C GLN A 164 2.47 14.16 13.16
N LEU A 165 1.88 13.57 14.20
CA LEU A 165 0.47 13.15 14.25
C LEU A 165 -0.14 13.38 15.64
N SER A 166 -1.23 14.15 15.71
CA SER A 166 -2.01 14.37 16.94
C SER A 166 -2.92 13.17 17.26
N ARG A 167 -3.05 12.83 18.55
CA ARG A 167 -3.92 11.75 19.06
C ARG A 167 -5.38 11.95 18.60
N PRO A 168 -6.10 10.93 18.12
CA PRO A 168 -7.56 11.01 18.09
C PRO A 168 -8.06 10.93 19.55
N GLY A 169 -8.60 12.04 20.06
CA GLY A 169 -9.34 12.06 21.32
C GLY A 169 -8.68 12.72 22.53
N SER A 170 -7.59 13.48 22.40
CA SER A 170 -7.19 14.39 23.49
C SER A 170 -7.87 15.74 23.28
N THR A 171 -8.92 16.00 24.05
CA THR A 171 -9.43 17.35 24.28
C THR A 171 -8.27 18.24 24.74
N PRO A 172 -8.20 19.51 24.28
CA PRO A 172 -7.24 20.45 24.82
C PRO A 172 -7.61 20.66 26.29
N LYS A 173 -6.69 20.36 27.21
CA LYS A 173 -6.80 20.88 28.57
C LYS A 173 -6.47 22.38 28.47
N SER A 174 -7.51 23.20 28.64
CA SER A 174 -7.41 24.60 29.02
C SER A 174 -6.69 24.75 30.35
#